data_AF-A0A804PLD8-F1
#
_entry.id   AF-A0A804PLD8-F1
#
_cell.length_a   1.000
_cell.length_b   1.000
_cell.length_c   1.000
_cell.angle_alpha   90.00
_cell.angle_beta   90.00
_cell.angle_gamma   90.00
#
_symmetry.space_group_name_H-M   'P 1'
#
loop_
_entity.id
_entity.type
_entity.pdbx_description
1 polymer ?
#
loop_
_entity_poly.entity_id
_entity_poly.type
_entity_poly.pdbx_seq_one_letter_code
_entity_poly.pdbx_strand_id
1 'polypeptide(L)'
;MAVNVSTMWSLMQAQVAMVVALSFLVSGAWCGPPKVPPGKNITATYGKDWLDAKATWYGKPTGAGPDDNGGGCGYKDVNKPPFNSMGACGNIPIFKDGLGCGSCFEIKCDKPVECSGKPVVVHITDMNYEPIAAYHFDLAGTAFGAMAKKGEEEKLRKAGIIDMQFRRVKCKYGSKVTFHLEKGCGPNYLALLCKYGSKVTFHLEKGCGPNYLALLVKYVDGDGDIVAVDIKEKGSDTYEPLKHS
;
A
#
# COMPACT_ATOMS: atom_id res chain seq x y z
N MET A 1 -15.39 33.69 -24.63
CA MET A 1 -15.39 34.91 -23.81
C MET A 1 -14.69 34.58 -22.50
N ALA A 2 -13.68 35.35 -22.13
CA ALA A 2 -12.94 35.19 -20.88
C ALA A 2 -13.83 35.56 -19.67
N VAL A 3 -13.63 34.89 -18.54
CA VAL A 3 -14.02 35.44 -17.24
C VAL A 3 -12.77 35.41 -16.36
N ASN A 4 -12.19 36.59 -16.17
CA ASN A 4 -11.15 36.88 -15.20
C ASN A 4 -11.83 37.67 -14.08
N VAL A 5 -11.80 37.15 -12.85
CA VAL A 5 -12.35 37.83 -11.68
C VAL A 5 -11.15 38.30 -10.85
N SER A 6 -10.82 39.57 -11.00
CA SER A 6 -9.99 40.32 -10.07
C SER A 6 -10.79 41.51 -9.57
N THR A 7 -10.49 41.92 -8.34
CA THR A 7 -10.96 43.15 -7.66
C THR A 7 -12.39 43.16 -7.11
N MET A 8 -12.54 42.72 -5.85
CA MET A 8 -13.51 43.34 -4.96
C MET A 8 -12.91 43.56 -3.56
N TRP A 9 -12.70 44.85 -3.27
CA TRP A 9 -13.00 45.51 -2.00
C TRP A 9 -11.91 45.54 -0.92
N SER A 10 -11.06 46.57 -1.06
CA SER A 10 -10.49 47.32 0.06
C SER A 10 -11.58 48.20 0.67
N LEU A 11 -12.03 47.94 1.90
CA LEU A 11 -12.69 48.90 2.81
C LEU A 11 -13.10 48.18 4.09
N MET A 12 -12.27 48.28 5.13
CA MET A 12 -12.69 48.31 6.54
C MET A 12 -11.44 48.50 7.40
N GLN A 13 -11.03 49.76 7.53
CA GLN A 13 -10.25 50.22 8.67
C GLN A 13 -11.21 50.73 9.75
N ALA A 14 -10.78 50.53 10.99
CA ALA A 14 -11.17 51.24 12.20
C ALA A 14 -12.29 50.65 13.08
N GLN A 15 -11.89 50.45 14.35
CA GLN A 15 -12.69 50.31 15.57
C GLN A 15 -13.27 48.89 15.75
N VAL A 16 -13.04 48.17 16.84
CA VAL A 16 -13.44 48.51 18.21
C VAL A 16 -12.70 47.60 19.21
N ALA A 17 -12.24 48.26 20.29
CA ALA A 17 -12.08 47.84 21.68
C ALA A 17 -11.61 46.43 22.08
N MET A 18 -10.66 46.45 23.03
CA MET A 18 -10.15 45.35 23.83
C MET A 18 -11.25 44.46 24.43
N VAL A 19 -11.14 43.15 24.20
CA VAL A 19 -11.65 42.11 25.11
C VAL A 19 -10.45 41.30 25.59
N VAL A 20 -10.04 41.56 26.83
CA VAL A 20 -9.13 40.69 27.57
C VAL A 20 -9.93 39.44 27.94
N ALA A 21 -9.88 38.43 27.08
CA ALA A 21 -10.32 37.10 27.43
C ALA A 21 -9.16 36.36 28.10
N LEU A 22 -9.30 36.13 29.40
CA LEU A 22 -8.52 35.15 30.16
C LEU A 22 -8.74 33.77 29.53
N SER A 23 -7.93 33.42 28.52
CA SER A 23 -7.81 32.05 28.07
C SER A 23 -6.99 31.30 29.10
N PHE A 24 -7.68 30.54 29.95
CA PHE A 24 -7.07 29.45 30.70
C PHE A 24 -6.26 28.62 29.73
N LEU A 25 -4.94 28.61 29.91
CA LEU A 25 -4.07 27.59 29.35
C LEU A 25 -4.47 26.27 30.04
N VAL A 26 -5.50 25.61 29.51
CA VAL A 26 -5.63 24.18 29.68
C VAL A 26 -4.48 23.59 28.89
N SER A 27 -3.35 23.42 29.59
CA SER A 27 -2.33 22.46 29.20
C SER A 27 -3.02 21.10 29.23
N GLY A 28 -3.69 20.76 28.13
CA GLY A 28 -4.15 19.41 27.88
C GLY A 28 -2.90 18.55 27.82
N ALA A 29 -2.57 17.91 28.94
CA ALA A 29 -1.67 16.77 28.94
C ALA A 29 -2.31 15.78 27.96
N TRP A 30 -1.71 15.67 26.79
CA TRP A 30 -2.19 14.77 25.74
C TRP A 30 -1.91 13.36 26.25
N CYS A 31 -2.89 12.75 26.94
CA CYS A 31 -2.83 11.37 27.44
C CYS A 31 -2.89 10.33 26.31
N GLY A 32 -2.45 10.68 25.10
CA GLY A 32 -2.22 9.71 24.04
C GLY A 32 -0.92 8.96 24.34
N PRO A 33 -0.84 7.65 24.03
CA PRO A 33 0.44 6.96 24.07
C PRO A 33 1.47 7.71 23.22
N PRO A 34 2.73 7.79 23.66
CA PRO A 34 3.78 8.46 22.89
C PRO A 34 3.85 7.85 21.49
N LYS A 35 3.84 8.70 20.47
CA LYS A 35 3.96 8.27 19.07
C LYS A 35 5.33 7.60 18.88
N VAL A 36 5.34 6.35 18.40
CA VAL A 36 6.57 5.62 18.15
C VAL A 36 7.17 6.08 16.81
N PRO A 37 8.45 6.48 16.77
CA PRO A 37 9.09 6.87 15.51
C PRO A 37 9.20 5.66 14.56
N PRO A 38 9.03 5.86 13.24
CA PRO A 38 9.17 4.79 12.27
C PRO A 38 10.60 4.24 12.23
N GLY A 39 10.72 2.96 11.83
CA GLY A 39 11.99 2.32 11.55
C GLY A 39 12.66 2.89 10.30
N LYS A 40 13.81 2.32 9.93
CA LYS A 40 14.49 2.67 8.68
C LYS A 40 13.71 2.10 7.49
N ASN A 41 13.68 2.82 6.37
CA ASN A 41 13.04 2.32 5.16
C ASN A 41 13.60 0.96 4.75
N ILE A 42 12.70 0.02 4.43
CA ILE A 42 13.08 -1.29 3.94
C ILE A 42 13.55 -1.16 2.48
N THR A 43 14.80 -1.54 2.24
CA THR A 43 15.42 -1.53 0.91
C THR A 43 15.07 -2.80 0.14
N ALA A 44 15.50 -2.89 -1.12
CA ALA A 44 15.35 -4.10 -1.95
C ALA A 44 16.32 -5.23 -1.57
N THR A 45 17.09 -5.11 -0.48
CA THR A 45 18.02 -6.17 -0.08
C THR A 45 17.30 -7.30 0.62
N TYR A 46 17.46 -8.51 0.10
CA TYR A 46 16.94 -9.73 0.70
C TYR A 46 17.85 -10.21 1.82
N GLY A 47 17.65 -9.65 3.01
CA GLY A 47 18.33 -10.09 4.22
C GLY A 47 17.89 -11.49 4.63
N LYS A 48 18.81 -12.27 5.20
CA LYS A 48 18.45 -13.51 5.92
C LYS A 48 17.83 -13.19 7.29
N ASP A 49 18.21 -12.04 7.84
CA ASP A 49 17.87 -11.60 9.18
C ASP A 49 16.40 -11.22 9.30
N TRP A 50 15.83 -11.56 10.44
CA TRP A 50 14.48 -11.21 10.82
C TRP A 50 14.50 -9.87 11.55
N LEU A 51 13.57 -8.99 11.20
CA LEU A 51 13.31 -7.74 11.89
C LEU A 51 12.04 -7.88 12.74
N ASP A 52 12.02 -7.22 13.89
CA ASP A 52 10.85 -7.21 14.77
C ASP A 52 9.83 -6.17 14.30
N ALA A 53 8.55 -6.52 14.37
CA ALA A 53 7.42 -5.66 14.02
C ALA A 53 6.23 -5.94 14.94
N LYS A 54 5.27 -5.01 14.96
CA LYS A 54 3.92 -5.31 15.45
C LYS A 54 3.01 -5.67 14.30
N ALA A 55 2.12 -6.63 14.52
CA ALA A 55 1.03 -6.95 13.61
C ALA A 55 -0.32 -6.72 14.27
N THR A 56 -1.21 -6.06 13.53
CA THR A 56 -2.65 -6.05 13.77
C THR A 56 -3.34 -6.68 12.57
N TRP A 57 -4.68 -6.72 12.57
CA TRP A 57 -5.44 -7.06 11.39
C TRP A 57 -6.73 -6.27 11.29
N TYR A 58 -7.26 -6.17 10.07
CA TYR A 58 -8.44 -5.38 9.77
C TYR A 58 -9.39 -6.11 8.80
N GLY A 59 -10.61 -5.60 8.72
CA GLY A 59 -11.67 -6.13 7.87
C GLY A 59 -12.29 -7.42 8.39
N LYS A 60 -12.73 -8.29 7.46
CA LYS A 60 -13.37 -9.56 7.82
C LYS A 60 -12.32 -10.61 8.25
N PRO A 61 -12.62 -11.48 9.24
CA PRO A 61 -11.67 -12.50 9.73
C PRO A 61 -11.08 -13.40 8.64
N THR A 62 -11.84 -13.70 7.59
CA THR A 62 -11.40 -14.50 6.43
C THR A 62 -11.44 -13.67 5.14
N GLY A 63 -11.29 -12.35 5.26
CA GLY A 63 -11.25 -11.41 4.13
C GLY A 63 -9.83 -10.99 3.76
N ALA A 64 -9.75 -10.05 2.82
CA ALA A 64 -8.51 -9.52 2.25
C ALA A 64 -8.09 -8.16 2.79
N GLY A 65 -8.63 -7.75 3.95
CA GLY A 65 -8.48 -6.39 4.47
C GLY A 65 -9.72 -5.56 4.16
N PRO A 66 -9.68 -4.60 3.22
CA PRO A 66 -10.77 -3.67 3.00
C PRO A 66 -12.01 -4.35 2.39
N ASP A 67 -13.20 -3.81 2.69
CA ASP A 67 -14.48 -4.37 2.20
C ASP A 67 -14.61 -4.35 0.66
N ASP A 68 -13.94 -3.41 0.00
CA ASP A 68 -13.89 -3.30 -1.47
C ASP A 68 -12.86 -4.24 -2.12
N ASN A 69 -12.06 -4.97 -1.33
CA ASN A 69 -10.91 -5.77 -1.77
C ASN A 69 -9.90 -4.95 -2.61
N GLY A 70 -9.73 -3.67 -2.24
CA GLY A 70 -8.77 -2.74 -2.81
C GLY A 70 -7.57 -2.45 -1.91
N GLY A 71 -7.19 -1.18 -1.84
CA GLY A 71 -6.12 -0.66 -0.98
C GLY A 71 -5.40 0.55 -1.61
N GLY A 72 -4.53 1.20 -0.83
CA GLY A 72 -3.72 2.35 -1.23
C GLY A 72 -2.77 2.12 -2.41
N CYS A 73 -2.53 0.86 -2.80
CA CYS A 73 -1.79 0.54 -4.03
C CYS A 73 -2.64 0.60 -5.30
N GLY A 74 -3.94 0.89 -5.22
CA GLY A 74 -4.85 0.87 -6.37
C GLY A 74 -5.17 -0.54 -6.90
N TYR A 75 -4.58 -1.60 -6.33
CA TYR A 75 -4.96 -2.97 -6.64
C TYR A 75 -6.45 -3.19 -6.34
N LYS A 76 -7.06 -4.14 -7.06
CA LYS A 76 -8.46 -4.55 -6.92
C LYS A 76 -8.50 -6.07 -6.94
N ASP A 77 -9.58 -6.63 -6.41
CA ASP A 77 -9.76 -8.08 -6.29
C ASP A 77 -8.61 -8.75 -5.51
N VAL A 78 -8.06 -8.10 -4.47
CA VAL A 78 -6.95 -8.66 -3.69
C VAL A 78 -7.30 -9.95 -2.94
N ASN A 79 -8.59 -10.29 -2.87
CA ASN A 79 -9.08 -11.56 -2.37
C ASN A 79 -8.92 -12.73 -3.34
N LYS A 80 -8.71 -12.46 -4.64
CA LYS A 80 -8.56 -13.47 -5.70
C LYS A 80 -7.08 -13.76 -5.99
N PRO A 81 -6.77 -14.85 -6.71
CA PRO A 81 -5.41 -15.07 -7.20
C PRO A 81 -4.87 -13.87 -8.00
N PRO A 82 -3.57 -13.55 -7.86
CA PRO A 82 -2.57 -14.29 -7.12
C PRO A 82 -2.43 -13.88 -5.63
N PHE A 83 -3.04 -12.78 -5.20
CA PHE A 83 -2.93 -12.30 -3.82
C PHE A 83 -3.63 -13.21 -2.81
N ASN A 84 -4.77 -13.80 -3.19
CA ASN A 84 -5.50 -14.80 -2.39
C ASN A 84 -5.79 -14.34 -0.94
N SER A 85 -6.14 -13.07 -0.75
CA SER A 85 -6.33 -12.46 0.57
C SER A 85 -5.09 -12.43 1.47
N MET A 86 -3.89 -12.69 0.93
CA MET A 86 -2.60 -12.57 1.62
C MET A 86 -2.01 -11.16 1.44
N GLY A 87 -2.83 -10.14 1.67
CA GLY A 87 -2.46 -8.72 1.62
C GLY A 87 -2.18 -8.14 3.00
N ALA A 88 -1.47 -7.02 3.03
CA ALA A 88 -1.16 -6.27 4.24
C ALA A 88 -1.03 -4.78 3.94
N CYS A 89 -1.36 -3.95 4.94
CA CYS A 89 -0.91 -2.58 5.03
C CYS A 89 0.50 -2.53 5.61
N GLY A 90 1.33 -1.61 5.13
CA GLY A 90 2.60 -1.26 5.77
C GLY A 90 2.60 0.17 6.28
N ASN A 91 3.35 0.43 7.34
CA ASN A 91 3.69 1.80 7.74
C ASN A 91 4.75 2.41 6.83
N ILE A 92 5.14 3.67 7.08
CA ILE A 92 6.06 4.48 6.26
C ILE A 92 7.27 3.69 5.71
N PRO A 93 8.08 2.97 6.52
CA PRO A 93 9.26 2.27 6.01
C PRO A 93 8.95 1.10 5.07
N ILE A 94 7.71 0.63 5.05
CA ILE A 94 7.24 -0.50 4.25
C ILE A 94 6.49 0.00 3.01
N PHE A 95 5.45 0.82 3.19
CA PHE A 95 4.61 1.31 2.10
C PHE A 95 5.29 2.41 1.27
N LYS A 96 6.16 3.22 1.88
CA LYS A 96 7.01 4.22 1.22
C LYS A 96 6.25 5.11 0.23
N ASP A 97 5.10 5.64 0.66
CA ASP A 97 4.21 6.47 -0.17
C ASP A 97 3.88 5.83 -1.53
N GLY A 98 3.61 4.52 -1.53
CA GLY A 98 3.27 3.74 -2.73
C GLY A 98 4.46 3.02 -3.35
N LEU A 99 5.70 3.45 -3.10
CA LEU A 99 6.92 2.78 -3.60
C LEU A 99 7.17 1.40 -2.97
N GLY A 100 6.38 1.00 -1.98
CA GLY A 100 6.39 -0.35 -1.41
C GLY A 100 5.36 -1.28 -2.03
N CYS A 101 4.44 -0.78 -2.85
CA CYS A 101 3.34 -1.55 -3.42
C CYS A 101 3.86 -2.74 -4.23
N GLY A 102 3.27 -3.91 -3.98
CA GLY A 102 3.69 -5.17 -4.61
C GLY A 102 4.88 -5.86 -3.95
N SER A 103 5.55 -5.25 -2.97
CA SER A 103 6.62 -5.90 -2.20
C SER A 103 6.10 -7.14 -1.45
N CYS A 104 6.94 -8.18 -1.37
CA CYS A 104 6.64 -9.40 -0.63
C CYS A 104 7.48 -9.52 0.64
N PHE A 105 6.84 -10.02 1.69
CA PHE A 105 7.46 -10.25 2.99
C PHE A 105 7.12 -11.64 3.49
N GLU A 106 8.10 -12.34 4.05
CA GLU A 106 7.80 -13.42 4.97
C GLU A 106 7.53 -12.81 6.33
N ILE A 107 6.44 -13.24 6.97
CA ILE A 107 6.06 -12.90 8.33
C ILE A 107 5.90 -14.17 9.16
N LYS A 108 6.29 -14.15 10.42
CA LYS A 108 6.06 -15.23 11.37
C LYS A 108 5.83 -14.68 12.77
N CYS A 109 5.16 -15.47 13.60
CA CYS A 109 5.06 -15.20 15.03
C CYS A 109 5.42 -16.46 15.82
N ASP A 110 5.95 -16.26 17.03
CA ASP A 110 6.24 -17.32 18.00
C ASP A 110 5.38 -17.19 19.27
N LYS A 111 4.71 -16.05 19.44
CA LYS A 111 3.79 -15.74 20.53
C LYS A 111 2.57 -15.00 19.96
N PRO A 112 1.34 -15.23 20.47
CA PRO A 112 0.95 -16.12 21.57
C PRO A 112 1.02 -17.61 21.20
N VAL A 113 0.61 -18.52 22.10
CA VAL A 113 0.80 -19.98 21.97
C VAL A 113 0.16 -20.58 20.71
N GLU A 114 -0.81 -19.88 20.13
CA GLU A 114 -1.51 -20.20 18.89
C GLU A 114 -0.59 -20.06 17.66
N CYS A 115 0.48 -19.27 17.75
CA CYS A 115 1.43 -19.09 16.67
C CYS A 115 2.13 -20.40 16.27
N SER A 116 2.27 -20.61 14.97
CA SER A 116 2.87 -21.82 14.41
C SER A 116 4.40 -21.81 14.41
N GLY A 117 5.03 -20.63 14.55
CA GLY A 117 6.46 -20.42 14.30
C GLY A 117 6.88 -20.53 12.83
N LYS A 118 5.94 -20.83 11.92
CA LYS A 118 6.20 -21.02 10.49
C LYS A 118 5.95 -19.70 9.74
N PRO A 119 6.84 -19.32 8.81
CA PRO A 119 6.65 -18.11 8.03
C PRO A 119 5.58 -18.29 6.95
N VAL A 120 4.84 -17.21 6.69
CA VAL A 120 3.91 -17.08 5.56
C VAL A 120 4.26 -15.85 4.74
N VAL A 121 3.97 -15.87 3.44
CA VAL A 121 4.25 -14.73 2.54
C VAL A 121 3.02 -13.83 2.44
N VAL A 122 3.24 -12.51 2.60
CA VAL A 122 2.24 -11.46 2.40
C VAL A 122 2.71 -10.44 1.37
N HIS A 123 1.75 -9.71 0.81
CA HIS A 123 1.96 -8.68 -0.20
C HIS A 123 1.53 -7.32 0.34
N ILE A 124 2.31 -6.29 0.08
CA ILE A 124 1.90 -4.92 0.40
C ILE A 124 0.90 -4.45 -0.66
N THR A 125 -0.35 -4.28 -0.24
CA THR A 125 -1.47 -3.87 -1.09
C THR A 125 -2.11 -2.57 -0.63
N ASP A 126 -1.75 -2.10 0.57
CA ASP A 126 -2.36 -0.95 1.22
C ASP A 126 -1.39 -0.30 2.23
N MET A 127 -1.83 0.76 2.93
CA MET A 127 -1.04 1.55 3.87
C MET A 127 -1.71 1.67 5.24
N ASN A 128 -0.91 1.77 6.29
CA ASN A 128 -1.37 2.18 7.62
C ASN A 128 -0.23 2.95 8.32
N TYR A 129 -0.42 4.25 8.53
CA TYR A 129 0.60 5.16 9.09
C TYR A 129 0.41 5.43 10.59
N GLU A 130 -0.41 4.63 11.28
CA GLU A 130 -0.54 4.74 12.73
C GLU A 130 0.78 4.45 13.45
N PRO A 131 1.28 5.36 14.30
CA PRO A 131 2.64 5.27 14.87
C PRO A 131 2.69 4.37 16.11
N ILE A 132 2.28 3.10 15.98
CA ILE A 132 2.23 2.15 17.11
C ILE A 132 3.52 1.34 17.30
N ALA A 133 4.37 1.29 16.28
CA ALA A 133 5.65 0.60 16.29
C ALA A 133 6.58 1.15 15.20
N ALA A 134 7.89 0.89 15.32
CA ALA A 134 8.87 1.21 14.28
C ALA A 134 8.52 0.54 12.95
N TYR A 135 8.15 -0.74 12.99
CA TYR A 135 7.58 -1.47 11.87
C TYR A 135 6.21 -2.02 12.27
N HIS A 136 5.20 -1.70 11.48
CA HIS A 136 3.83 -2.13 11.72
C HIS A 136 3.23 -2.66 10.42
N PHE A 137 2.67 -3.87 10.52
CA PHE A 137 1.84 -4.46 9.49
C PHE A 137 0.41 -4.55 9.98
N ASP A 138 -0.53 -4.03 9.22
CA ASP A 138 -1.95 -4.27 9.42
C ASP A 138 -2.39 -5.32 8.41
N LEU A 139 -2.56 -6.56 8.86
CA LEU A 139 -2.73 -7.71 7.99
C LEU A 139 -4.20 -7.87 7.58
N ALA A 140 -4.45 -8.42 6.39
CA ALA A 140 -5.76 -8.99 6.11
C ALA A 140 -6.09 -10.08 7.15
N GLY A 141 -7.37 -10.22 7.55
CA GLY A 141 -7.76 -11.27 8.50
C GLY A 141 -7.32 -12.69 8.08
N THR A 142 -7.32 -12.97 6.78
CA THR A 142 -6.78 -14.23 6.23
C THR A 142 -5.27 -14.36 6.49
N ALA A 143 -4.49 -13.32 6.17
CA ALA A 143 -3.04 -13.29 6.37
C ALA A 143 -2.63 -13.39 7.85
N PHE A 144 -3.35 -12.69 8.74
CA PHE A 144 -3.09 -12.74 10.18
C PHE A 144 -3.31 -14.16 10.74
N GLY A 145 -4.45 -14.77 10.39
CA GLY A 145 -4.77 -16.13 10.80
C GLY A 145 -3.83 -17.19 10.22
N ALA A 146 -3.23 -16.95 9.06
CA ALA A 146 -2.30 -17.89 8.42
C ALA A 146 -1.01 -18.13 9.23
N MET A 147 -0.66 -17.25 10.17
CA MET A 147 0.47 -17.45 11.08
C MET A 147 0.16 -18.46 12.21
N ALA A 148 -1.11 -18.78 12.44
CA ALA A 148 -1.53 -19.70 13.50
C ALA A 148 -1.21 -21.16 13.20
N LYS A 149 -1.21 -21.98 14.25
CA LYS A 149 -1.37 -23.43 14.15
C LYS A 149 -2.72 -23.74 13.49
N LYS A 150 -2.77 -24.82 12.72
CA LYS A 150 -3.98 -25.26 12.03
C LYS A 150 -5.14 -25.44 13.04
N GLY A 151 -6.25 -24.76 12.81
CA GLY A 151 -7.43 -24.77 13.70
C GLY A 151 -7.42 -23.73 14.82
N GLU A 152 -6.33 -22.98 15.00
CA GLU A 152 -6.19 -21.95 16.03
C GLU A 152 -6.27 -20.52 15.43
N GLU A 153 -6.69 -20.39 14.17
CA GLU A 153 -6.65 -19.12 13.42
C GLU A 153 -7.56 -18.06 14.05
N GLU A 154 -8.75 -18.45 14.51
CA GLU A 154 -9.67 -17.53 15.20
C GLU A 154 -9.12 -17.08 16.56
N LYS A 155 -8.51 -18.00 17.32
CA LYS A 155 -7.91 -17.69 18.62
C LYS A 155 -6.74 -16.73 18.47
N LEU A 156 -5.88 -16.94 17.46
CA LEU A 156 -4.81 -15.99 17.16
C LEU A 156 -5.40 -14.61 16.82
N ARG A 157 -6.41 -14.52 15.94
CA ARG A 157 -7.07 -13.25 15.60
C ARG A 157 -7.64 -12.51 16.81
N LYS A 158 -8.13 -13.23 17.82
CA LYS A 158 -8.63 -12.63 19.08
C LYS A 158 -7.54 -11.96 19.91
N ALA A 159 -6.26 -12.24 19.67
CA ALA A 159 -5.16 -11.49 20.30
C ALA A 159 -5.14 -10.01 19.86
N GLY A 160 -5.69 -9.71 18.67
CA GLY A 160 -5.82 -8.35 18.12
C GLY A 160 -4.49 -7.77 17.63
N ILE A 161 -3.53 -7.63 18.54
CA ILE A 161 -2.18 -7.14 18.27
C ILE A 161 -1.14 -8.14 18.79
N ILE A 162 -0.13 -8.46 17.98
CA ILE A 162 0.95 -9.38 18.35
C ILE A 162 2.31 -8.82 17.98
N ASP A 163 3.34 -9.27 18.68
CA ASP A 163 4.72 -9.12 18.22
C ASP A 163 4.98 -10.20 17.17
N MET A 164 5.59 -9.79 16.06
CA MET A 164 5.94 -10.69 14.97
C MET A 164 7.31 -10.34 14.41
N GLN A 165 7.82 -11.23 13.57
CA GLN A 165 9.06 -11.03 12.85
C GLN A 165 8.79 -11.05 11.36
N PHE A 166 9.51 -10.20 10.62
CA PHE A 166 9.39 -10.12 9.18
C PHE A 166 10.74 -10.02 8.49
N ARG A 167 10.77 -10.37 7.20
CA ARG A 167 11.88 -10.06 6.30
C ARG A 167 11.38 -9.93 4.87
N ARG A 168 12.02 -9.07 4.08
CA ARG A 168 11.69 -8.91 2.67
C ARG A 168 12.13 -10.14 1.87
N VAL A 169 11.28 -10.60 0.97
CA VAL A 169 11.56 -11.76 0.09
C VAL A 169 11.15 -11.46 -1.34
N LYS A 170 11.69 -12.23 -2.29
CA LYS A 170 11.27 -12.15 -3.68
C LYS A 170 9.83 -12.61 -3.82
N CYS A 171 9.02 -11.83 -4.53
CA CYS A 171 7.70 -12.26 -4.97
C CYS A 171 7.83 -13.43 -5.96
N LYS A 172 6.91 -14.39 -5.86
CA LYS A 172 6.82 -15.57 -6.71
C LYS A 172 5.39 -15.82 -7.12
N TYR A 173 4.94 -15.09 -8.13
CA TYR A 173 3.68 -15.32 -8.82
C TYR A 173 3.82 -16.43 -9.87
N GLY A 174 5.04 -16.73 -10.32
CA GLY A 174 5.30 -17.70 -11.40
C GLY A 174 5.11 -17.06 -12.77
N SER A 175 5.40 -15.77 -12.86
CA SER A 175 5.08 -14.96 -14.02
C SER A 175 6.17 -14.93 -15.07
N LYS A 176 5.76 -15.13 -16.32
CA LYS A 176 6.60 -14.76 -17.47
C LYS A 176 6.20 -13.35 -17.88
N VAL A 177 7.15 -12.41 -17.88
CA VAL A 177 6.94 -11.10 -18.48
C VAL A 177 6.61 -11.32 -19.95
N THR A 178 5.35 -11.10 -20.32
CA THR A 178 4.92 -11.17 -21.72
C THR A 178 4.01 -9.99 -22.00
N PHE A 179 4.49 -9.04 -22.79
CA PHE A 179 3.70 -7.93 -23.28
C PHE A 179 2.72 -8.47 -24.33
N HIS A 180 1.41 -8.38 -24.08
CA HIS A 180 0.39 -8.63 -25.09
C HIS A 180 -0.31 -7.32 -25.45
N LEU A 181 -0.30 -7.00 -26.73
CA LEU A 181 -1.10 -5.93 -27.31
C LEU A 181 -2.47 -6.52 -27.68
N GLU A 182 -3.58 -6.05 -27.10
CA GLU A 182 -4.90 -6.43 -27.61
C GLU A 182 -5.23 -5.63 -28.88
N LYS A 183 -5.54 -6.32 -29.98
CA LYS A 183 -6.12 -5.71 -31.19
C LYS A 183 -7.58 -5.32 -30.88
N GLY A 184 -7.90 -4.03 -30.86
CA GLY A 184 -9.29 -3.57 -30.67
C GLY A 184 -9.46 -2.16 -30.11
N CYS A 185 -8.39 -1.53 -29.61
CA CYS A 185 -8.40 -0.12 -29.23
C CYS A 185 -7.84 0.72 -30.39
N GLY A 186 -8.43 1.90 -30.65
CA GLY A 186 -8.15 2.75 -31.83
C GLY A 186 -6.67 3.10 -32.03
N PRO A 187 -6.32 3.74 -33.18
CA PRO A 187 -4.93 3.87 -33.67
C PRO A 187 -3.95 4.58 -32.72
N ASN A 188 -4.43 5.19 -31.64
CA ASN A 188 -3.67 6.07 -30.76
C ASN A 188 -3.54 5.54 -29.32
N TYR A 189 -3.90 4.29 -29.00
CA TYR A 189 -3.84 3.78 -27.63
C TYR A 189 -3.07 2.47 -27.49
N LEU A 190 -2.02 2.51 -26.65
CA LEU A 190 -1.36 1.32 -26.12
C LEU A 190 -2.17 0.81 -24.91
N ALA A 191 -3.12 -0.10 -25.14
CA ALA A 191 -3.71 -0.88 -24.06
C ALA A 191 -2.94 -2.21 -23.93
N LEU A 192 -2.07 -2.29 -22.92
CA LEU A 192 -1.60 -3.58 -22.43
C LEU A 192 -2.68 -4.18 -21.54
N LEU A 193 -3.39 -5.19 -22.04
CA LEU A 193 -4.28 -6.02 -21.24
C LEU A 193 -3.66 -7.42 -21.18
N CYS A 194 -3.41 -7.91 -19.96
CA CYS A 194 -3.09 -9.33 -19.75
C CYS A 194 -4.17 -9.97 -18.88
N LYS A 195 -4.91 -10.91 -19.48
CA LYS A 195 -5.88 -11.78 -18.80
C LYS A 195 -5.31 -13.21 -18.68
N TYR A 196 -5.56 -13.80 -17.51
CA TYR A 196 -5.35 -15.18 -17.06
C TYR A 196 -3.93 -15.78 -17.16
N GLY A 197 -3.34 -15.96 -15.97
CA GLY A 197 -1.98 -16.40 -15.73
C GLY A 197 -1.21 -15.32 -14.97
N SER A 198 -0.37 -15.72 -14.02
CA SER A 198 0.56 -14.81 -13.36
C SER A 198 1.44 -14.15 -14.42
N LYS A 199 1.15 -12.92 -14.82
CA LYS A 199 1.91 -12.15 -15.80
C LYS A 199 1.96 -10.72 -15.28
N VAL A 200 3.08 -10.01 -15.49
CA VAL A 200 3.13 -8.58 -15.22
C VAL A 200 2.00 -7.92 -16.00
N THR A 201 1.08 -7.26 -15.28
CA THR A 201 -0.16 -6.73 -15.84
C THR A 201 -0.15 -5.22 -15.72
N PHE A 202 -0.43 -4.54 -16.81
CA PHE A 202 -0.61 -3.09 -16.84
C PHE A 202 -2.11 -2.83 -16.86
N HIS A 203 -2.59 -1.92 -16.02
CA HIS A 203 -3.99 -1.54 -15.95
C HIS A 203 -4.09 -0.05 -16.21
N LEU A 204 -4.83 0.35 -17.25
CA LEU A 204 -5.10 1.76 -17.50
C LEU A 204 -6.14 2.27 -16.52
N GLU A 205 -5.83 3.36 -15.84
CA GLU A 205 -6.73 3.99 -14.88
C GLU A 205 -7.88 4.73 -15.61
N LYS A 206 -8.97 4.93 -14.87
CA LYS A 206 -10.09 5.74 -15.38
C LYS A 206 -9.62 7.18 -15.65
N GLY A 207 -10.02 7.74 -16.78
CA GLY A 207 -9.65 9.10 -17.20
C GLY A 207 -8.48 9.16 -18.19
N CYS A 208 -7.86 8.03 -18.54
CA CYS A 208 -6.93 7.97 -19.66
C CYS A 208 -7.59 8.47 -20.96
N GLY A 209 -6.83 9.23 -21.75
CA GLY A 209 -7.26 9.84 -23.01
C GLY A 209 -6.05 10.15 -23.90
N PRO A 210 -6.21 10.87 -25.02
CA PRO A 210 -5.13 11.03 -26.01
C PRO A 210 -3.92 11.79 -25.44
N ASN A 211 -4.14 12.62 -24.42
CA ASN A 211 -3.14 13.50 -23.83
C ASN A 211 -2.85 13.18 -22.35
N TYR A 212 -3.40 12.08 -21.83
CA TYR A 212 -3.23 11.69 -20.42
C TYR A 212 -3.21 10.18 -20.29
N LEU A 213 -2.15 9.67 -19.68
CA LEU A 213 -1.94 8.26 -19.41
C LEU A 213 -1.67 8.09 -17.91
N ALA A 214 -2.44 7.22 -17.27
CA ALA A 214 -2.19 6.73 -15.93
C ALA A 214 -2.34 5.22 -15.96
N LEU A 215 -1.35 4.51 -15.41
CA LEU A 215 -1.35 3.06 -15.42
C LEU A 215 -0.85 2.51 -14.08
N LEU A 216 -1.41 1.37 -13.70
CA LEU A 216 -1.01 0.59 -12.56
C LEU A 216 -0.33 -0.69 -13.04
N VAL A 217 0.86 -0.97 -12.55
CA VAL A 217 1.59 -2.20 -12.86
C VAL A 217 1.40 -3.18 -11.71
N LYS A 218 0.93 -4.39 -12.02
CA LYS A 218 0.59 -5.45 -11.07
C LYS A 218 1.44 -6.68 -11.32
N TYR A 219 1.62 -7.49 -10.28
CA TYR A 219 2.22 -8.83 -10.33
C TYR A 219 3.66 -8.86 -10.85
N VAL A 220 4.47 -7.90 -10.41
CA VAL A 220 5.90 -7.89 -10.69
C VAL A 220 6.61 -8.93 -9.82
N ASP A 221 7.14 -9.97 -10.46
CA ASP A 221 8.02 -10.93 -9.78
C ASP A 221 9.36 -10.30 -9.40
N GLY A 222 10.07 -10.90 -8.44
CA GLY A 222 11.32 -10.36 -7.95
C GLY A 222 11.09 -9.35 -6.82
N ASP A 223 11.57 -8.11 -7.01
CA ASP A 223 11.51 -7.06 -5.98
C ASP A 223 10.08 -6.68 -5.60
N GLY A 224 9.14 -6.79 -6.55
CA GLY A 224 7.72 -6.54 -6.33
C GLY A 224 7.35 -5.06 -6.34
N ASP A 225 8.22 -4.18 -5.82
CA ASP A 225 8.10 -2.73 -5.97
C ASP A 225 8.67 -2.22 -7.29
N ILE A 226 8.13 -1.09 -7.75
CA ILE A 226 8.54 -0.39 -8.98
C ILE A 226 8.86 1.04 -8.60
N VAL A 227 10.07 1.49 -8.93
CA VAL A 227 10.55 2.85 -8.60
C VAL A 227 10.52 3.80 -9.78
N ALA A 228 10.37 3.28 -11.01
CA ALA A 228 10.26 4.07 -12.24
C ALA A 228 9.53 3.26 -13.32
N VAL A 229 8.78 3.97 -14.16
CA VAL A 229 8.18 3.43 -15.38
C VAL A 229 8.43 4.44 -16.48
N ASP A 230 9.06 4.00 -17.56
CA ASP A 230 9.27 4.82 -18.75
C ASP A 230 8.43 4.28 -19.91
N ILE A 231 7.93 5.17 -20.76
CA ILE A 231 7.21 4.82 -21.98
C ILE A 231 8.00 5.27 -23.20
N LYS A 232 7.86 4.57 -24.30
CA LYS A 232 8.44 4.95 -25.59
C LYS A 232 7.42 4.74 -26.69
N GLU A 233 7.11 5.81 -27.42
CA GLU A 233 6.23 5.71 -28.57
C GLU A 233 6.88 4.85 -29.67
N LYS A 234 6.06 4.09 -30.39
CA LYS A 234 6.55 3.26 -31.49
C LYS A 234 7.18 4.14 -32.57
N GLY A 235 8.48 3.96 -32.81
CA GLY A 235 9.25 4.75 -33.77
C GLY A 235 10.04 5.90 -33.15
N SER A 236 9.87 6.18 -31.85
CA SER A 236 10.75 7.05 -31.08
C SER A 236 11.98 6.28 -30.58
N ASP A 237 13.10 6.99 -30.45
CA ASP A 237 14.31 6.52 -29.77
C ASP A 237 14.41 7.03 -28.32
N THR A 238 13.47 7.89 -27.90
CA THR A 238 13.48 8.54 -26.59
C THR A 238 12.46 7.90 -25.65
N TYR A 239 12.90 7.58 -24.44
CA TYR A 239 12.03 7.17 -23.34
C TYR A 239 11.56 8.38 -22.55
N GLU A 240 10.27 8.44 -22.27
CA GLU A 240 9.64 9.46 -21.45
C GLU A 240 9.26 8.88 -20.08
N PRO A 241 9.74 9.46 -18.97
CA PRO A 241 9.45 8.95 -17.64
C PRO A 241 8.01 9.30 -17.22
N LEU A 242 7.28 8.30 -16.73
CA LEU A 242 6.01 8.52 -16.04
C LEU A 242 6.26 9.00 -14.61
N LYS A 243 5.35 9.87 -14.12
CA LYS A 243 5.38 10.33 -12.73
C LYS A 243 4.59 9.36 -11.85
N HIS A 244 5.15 9.01 -10.70
CA HIS A 244 4.43 8.32 -9.64
C HIS A 244 3.30 9.23 -9.11
N SER A 245 2.11 8.67 -8.92
CA SER A 245 0.90 9.36 -8.48
C SER A 245 0.34 8.73 -7.22
#